data_AF-A0AAD7Y7B7-F1
#
_entry.id   AF-A0AAD7Y7B7-F1
#
_cell.length_a   1.000
_cell.length_b   1.000
_cell.length_c   1.000
_cell.angle_alpha   90.00
_cell.angle_beta   90.00
_cell.angle_gamma   90.00
#
_symmetry.space_group_name_H-M   'P 1'
#
loop_
_entity.id
_entity.type
_entity.pdbx_description
1 polymer ?
#
loop_
_entity_poly.entity_id
_entity_poly.type
_entity_poly.pdbx_seq_one_letter_code
_entity_poly.pdbx_strand_id
1 'polypeptide(L)'
;MELSGCETLSYMSCRLRDTLIHELCHAATWLIDSELKAGHGPLWNKWAKRALMVYPELGEISRCHDMAIHFKYSYKCTKCGYSVQRHSKSIDVTKKCCGYCRGTFELILNKKNKDGVVVSTPARKGTTNEFALYVKEHYASLKDGTRTHAQVMKILGERFAKSKET
;
A
#
# COMPACT_ATOMS: atom_id res chain seq x y z
N MET A 1 -18.38 3.27 29.11
CA MET A 1 -17.63 4.22 28.25
C MET A 1 -18.13 3.98 26.85
N GLU A 2 -19.19 4.70 26.48
CA GLU A 2 -19.94 4.45 25.26
C GLU A 2 -19.12 4.87 24.04
N LEU A 3 -18.94 3.93 23.13
CA LEU A 3 -18.44 4.22 21.79
C LEU A 3 -19.58 4.89 21.03
N SER A 4 -19.63 6.22 21.05
CA SER A 4 -20.50 7.01 20.18
C SER A 4 -20.08 6.76 18.74
N GLY A 5 -20.93 6.02 18.02
CA GLY A 5 -20.61 5.32 16.79
C GLY A 5 -20.65 6.15 15.49
N CYS A 6 -20.00 5.58 14.47
CA CYS A 6 -20.42 5.68 13.07
C CYS A 6 -20.45 4.20 12.60
N GLU A 7 -21.62 3.57 12.67
CA GLU A 7 -21.82 2.15 12.29
C GLU A 7 -21.39 1.90 10.85
N THR A 8 -20.93 0.69 10.59
CA THR A 8 -19.97 0.28 9.54
C THR A 8 -20.35 0.56 8.07
N LEU A 9 -21.57 1.03 7.77
CA LEU A 9 -21.98 1.48 6.43
C LEU A 9 -21.91 3.02 6.27
N SER A 10 -21.83 3.77 7.39
CA SER A 10 -21.79 5.24 7.47
C SER A 10 -20.36 5.81 7.46
N TYR A 11 -19.34 4.99 7.73
CA TYR A 11 -17.95 5.44 7.93
C TYR A 11 -17.35 6.20 6.73
N MET A 12 -17.68 5.81 5.49
CA MET A 12 -17.22 6.55 4.30
C MET A 12 -17.89 7.92 4.18
N SER A 13 -19.17 8.02 4.57
CA SER A 13 -19.94 9.27 4.56
C SER A 13 -19.45 10.23 5.65
N CYS A 14 -19.22 9.71 6.86
CA CYS A 14 -18.58 10.44 7.96
C CYS A 14 -17.24 11.06 7.50
N ARG A 15 -16.36 10.26 6.88
CA ARG A 15 -15.04 10.73 6.40
C ARG A 15 -15.10 11.81 5.34
N LEU A 16 -15.94 11.64 4.31
CA LEU A 16 -16.04 12.63 3.23
C LEU A 16 -16.55 13.96 3.76
N ARG A 17 -17.54 13.92 4.65
CA ARG A 17 -18.07 15.10 5.34
C ARG A 17 -17.01 15.80 6.19
N ASP A 18 -16.26 15.05 6.97
CA ASP A 18 -15.24 15.60 7.88
C ASP A 18 -14.05 16.21 7.10
N THR A 19 -13.65 15.59 5.98
CA THR A 19 -12.69 16.18 5.05
C THR A 19 -13.25 17.43 4.37
N LEU A 20 -14.51 17.40 3.91
CA LEU A 20 -15.09 18.55 3.22
C LEU A 20 -15.18 19.77 4.14
N ILE A 21 -15.62 19.61 5.39
CA ILE A 21 -15.72 20.73 6.33
C ILE A 21 -14.35 21.29 6.69
N HIS A 22 -13.32 20.43 6.78
CA HIS A 22 -11.92 20.85 6.96
C HIS A 22 -11.44 21.77 5.84
N GLU A 23 -11.67 21.37 4.59
CA GLU A 23 -11.27 22.16 3.41
C GLU A 23 -12.10 23.43 3.26
N LEU A 24 -13.38 23.41 3.65
CA LEU A 24 -14.21 24.62 3.69
C LEU A 24 -13.71 25.64 4.73
N CYS A 25 -13.12 25.19 5.85
CA CYS A 25 -12.49 26.10 6.81
C CYS A 25 -11.28 26.81 6.19
N HIS A 26 -10.45 26.13 5.40
CA HIS A 26 -9.37 26.77 4.63
C HIS A 26 -9.91 27.72 3.54
N ALA A 27 -10.99 27.33 2.86
CA ALA A 27 -11.62 28.19 1.87
C ALA A 27 -12.18 29.48 2.51
N ALA A 28 -12.75 29.39 3.71
CA ALA A 28 -13.27 30.53 4.44
C ALA A 28 -12.15 31.48 4.90
N THR A 29 -11.01 30.97 5.38
CA THR A 29 -9.86 31.83 5.70
C THR A 29 -9.33 32.56 4.47
N TRP A 30 -9.34 31.90 3.30
CA TRP A 30 -8.92 32.52 2.06
C TRP A 30 -9.92 33.55 1.54
N LEU A 31 -11.19 33.17 1.35
CA LEU A 31 -12.17 34.00 0.64
C LEU A 31 -12.80 35.08 1.53
N ILE A 32 -13.00 34.81 2.82
CA ILE A 32 -13.69 35.72 3.74
C ILE A 32 -12.69 36.57 4.51
N ASP A 33 -11.65 35.93 5.06
CA ASP A 33 -10.63 36.64 5.84
C ASP A 33 -9.47 37.17 4.98
N SER A 34 -9.48 36.91 3.67
CA SER A 34 -8.44 37.33 2.70
C SER A 34 -7.03 36.83 3.05
N GLU A 35 -6.92 35.71 3.79
CA GLU A 35 -5.65 35.12 4.21
C GLU A 35 -5.46 33.74 3.59
N LEU A 36 -4.76 33.71 2.44
CA LEU A 36 -4.51 32.51 1.66
C LEU A 36 -3.52 31.54 2.34
N LYS A 37 -2.63 32.04 3.20
CA LYS A 37 -1.58 31.23 3.84
C LYS A 37 -1.94 30.83 5.28
N ALA A 38 -3.19 31.04 5.69
CA ALA A 38 -3.70 30.50 6.93
C ALA A 38 -3.74 28.97 6.82
N GLY A 39 -2.73 28.30 7.39
CA GLY A 39 -2.84 26.88 7.74
C GLY A 39 -3.82 26.68 8.91
N HIS A 40 -3.61 25.67 9.75
CA HIS A 40 -4.49 25.38 10.90
C HIS A 40 -4.31 26.33 12.11
N GLY A 41 -4.07 27.62 11.87
CA GLY A 41 -3.88 28.66 12.88
C GLY A 41 -5.19 29.23 13.44
N PRO A 42 -5.16 30.37 14.15
CA PRO A 42 -6.32 30.95 14.80
C PRO A 42 -7.51 31.24 13.88
N LEU A 43 -7.26 31.71 12.65
CA LEU A 43 -8.31 31.98 11.66
C LEU A 43 -9.02 30.69 11.22
N TRP A 44 -8.27 29.62 10.95
CA TRP A 44 -8.85 28.32 10.62
C TRP A 44 -9.66 27.77 11.78
N ASN A 45 -9.13 27.86 13.01
CA ASN A 45 -9.83 27.41 14.23
C ASN A 45 -11.12 28.20 14.48
N LYS A 46 -11.16 29.50 14.14
CA LYS A 46 -12.39 30.32 14.19
C LYS A 46 -13.49 29.72 13.30
N TRP A 47 -13.16 29.33 12.08
CA TRP A 47 -14.13 28.73 11.16
C TRP A 47 -14.51 27.30 11.54
N ALA A 48 -13.56 26.49 12.02
CA ALA A 48 -13.85 25.17 12.55
C ALA A 48 -14.85 25.23 13.72
N LYS A 49 -14.62 26.13 14.69
CA LYS A 49 -15.56 26.38 15.78
C LYS A 49 -16.92 26.87 15.29
N ARG A 50 -16.94 27.75 14.28
CA ARG A 50 -18.20 28.21 13.67
C ARG A 50 -18.96 27.06 13.03
N ALA A 51 -18.30 26.19 12.28
CA ALA A 51 -18.92 25.01 11.71
C ALA A 51 -19.53 24.11 12.79
N LEU A 52 -18.83 23.91 13.92
CA LEU A 52 -19.34 23.10 15.04
C LEU A 52 -20.49 23.73 15.82
N MET A 53 -20.58 25.06 15.86
CA MET A 53 -21.75 25.72 16.43
C MET A 53 -23.00 25.51 15.57
N VAL A 54 -22.84 25.42 14.24
CA VAL A 54 -23.96 25.22 13.30
C VAL A 54 -24.30 23.74 13.14
N TYR A 55 -23.29 22.88 13.15
CA TYR A 55 -23.39 21.43 12.96
C TYR A 55 -22.70 20.66 14.10
N PRO A 56 -23.29 20.61 15.31
CA PRO A 56 -22.70 19.93 16.46
C PRO A 56 -22.49 18.42 16.25
N GLU A 57 -23.26 17.81 15.35
CA GLU A 57 -23.19 16.38 15.01
C GLU A 57 -21.89 15.96 14.30
N LEU A 58 -21.09 16.93 13.83
CA LEU A 58 -19.82 16.65 13.17
C LEU A 58 -18.74 16.11 14.12
N GLY A 59 -18.84 16.40 15.43
CA GLY A 59 -17.75 16.13 16.38
C GLY A 59 -16.49 16.96 16.09
N GLU A 60 -15.38 16.72 16.77
CA GLU A 60 -14.18 17.55 16.61
C GLU A 60 -13.64 17.56 15.16
N ILE A 61 -13.51 18.75 14.55
CA ILE A 61 -12.86 18.89 13.23
C ILE A 61 -11.35 18.86 13.43
N SER A 62 -10.74 17.71 13.11
CA SER A 62 -9.30 17.50 13.21
C SER A 62 -8.50 18.40 12.27
N ARG A 63 -7.30 18.81 12.72
CA ARG A 63 -6.28 19.49 11.91
C ARG A 63 -5.57 18.55 10.93
N CYS A 64 -5.60 17.25 11.19
CA CYS A 64 -4.96 16.23 10.37
C CYS A 64 -6.02 15.29 9.80
N HIS A 65 -5.86 14.92 8.54
CA HIS A 65 -6.65 13.84 7.95
C HIS A 65 -6.17 12.50 8.50
N ASP A 66 -7.02 11.80 9.23
CA ASP A 66 -6.78 10.40 9.55
C ASP A 66 -7.22 9.55 8.36
N MET A 67 -6.27 9.28 7.46
CA MET A 67 -6.46 8.33 6.38
C MET A 67 -5.78 7.03 6.76
N ALA A 68 -6.55 5.96 6.90
CA ALA A 68 -6.00 4.62 6.95
C ALA A 68 -5.32 4.29 5.61
N ILE A 69 -4.00 4.52 5.53
CA ILE A 69 -3.22 4.28 4.32
C ILE A 69 -3.01 2.77 4.16
N HIS A 70 -3.51 2.23 3.05
CA HIS A 70 -3.26 0.84 2.70
C HIS A 70 -1.91 0.69 1.99
N PHE A 71 -0.96 0.05 2.66
CA PHE A 71 0.34 -0.30 2.08
C PHE A 71 0.33 -1.72 1.56
N LYS A 72 0.50 -1.89 0.23
CA LYS A 72 0.49 -3.21 -0.42
C LYS A 72 1.64 -4.13 0.02
N TYR A 73 2.74 -3.56 0.48
CA TYR A 73 3.94 -4.29 0.86
C TYR A 73 4.41 -3.89 2.25
N SER A 74 4.95 -4.84 2.98
CA SER A 74 5.66 -4.58 4.24
C SER A 74 6.91 -5.43 4.31
N TYR A 75 7.98 -4.89 4.88
CA TYR A 75 9.24 -5.61 5.07
C TYR A 75 9.42 -5.84 6.56
N LYS A 76 9.26 -7.08 7.00
CA LYS A 76 9.34 -7.47 8.41
C LYS A 76 10.70 -8.08 8.69
N CYS A 77 11.40 -7.56 9.70
CA CYS A 77 12.67 -8.11 10.11
C CYS A 77 12.45 -9.47 10.75
N THR A 78 13.19 -10.46 10.28
CA THR A 78 13.11 -11.86 10.74
C THR A 78 13.68 -12.05 12.17
N LYS A 79 14.52 -11.12 12.64
CA LYS A 79 15.18 -11.19 13.95
C LYS A 79 14.46 -10.40 15.04
N CYS A 80 14.19 -9.11 14.81
CA CYS A 80 13.60 -8.23 15.82
C CYS A 80 12.13 -7.86 15.57
N GLY A 81 11.53 -8.31 14.46
CA GLY A 81 10.14 -8.03 14.14
C GLY A 81 9.84 -6.62 13.61
N TYR A 82 10.81 -5.69 13.64
CA TYR A 82 10.66 -4.35 13.08
C TYR A 82 10.13 -4.40 11.64
N SER A 83 9.11 -3.60 11.34
CA SER A 83 8.41 -3.65 10.05
C SER A 83 8.35 -2.28 9.38
N VAL A 84 8.57 -2.26 8.07
CA VAL A 84 8.51 -1.05 7.24
C VAL A 84 7.44 -1.21 6.17
N GLN A 85 6.49 -0.27 6.10
CA GLN A 85 5.40 -0.28 5.12
C GLN A 85 5.79 0.47 3.82
N ARG A 86 5.35 -0.05 2.66
CA ARG A 86 5.67 0.50 1.33
C ARG A 86 4.52 0.31 0.33
N HIS A 87 4.37 1.27 -0.60
CA HIS A 87 3.44 1.17 -1.73
C HIS A 87 4.00 0.35 -2.91
N SER A 88 5.32 0.20 -3.01
CA SER A 88 6.01 -0.58 -4.05
C SER A 88 6.99 -1.61 -3.46
N LYS A 89 7.41 -2.58 -4.28
CA LYS A 89 8.46 -3.55 -3.91
C LYS A 89 9.86 -2.89 -4.02
N SER A 90 10.12 -1.87 -3.20
CA SER A 90 11.31 -1.02 -3.33
C SER A 90 12.53 -1.42 -2.49
N ILE A 91 12.41 -2.37 -1.57
CA ILE A 91 13.54 -2.80 -0.74
C ILE A 91 14.05 -4.13 -1.27
N ASP A 92 15.27 -4.10 -1.79
CA ASP A 92 16.02 -5.31 -2.09
C ASP A 92 16.55 -5.92 -0.78
N VAL A 93 15.88 -6.97 -0.32
CA VAL A 93 16.19 -7.67 0.95
C VAL A 93 17.55 -8.37 0.92
N THR A 94 18.18 -8.51 -0.25
CA THR A 94 19.54 -9.07 -0.36
C THR A 94 20.63 -8.01 -0.13
N LYS A 95 20.30 -6.73 -0.34
CA LYS A 95 21.24 -5.61 -0.22
C LYS A 95 21.03 -4.76 1.01
N LYS A 96 19.83 -4.80 1.61
CA LYS A 96 19.43 -3.96 2.74
C LYS A 96 19.14 -4.81 3.96
N CYS A 97 19.59 -4.35 5.12
CA CYS A 97 19.35 -5.00 6.41
C CYS A 97 18.57 -4.08 7.36
N CYS A 98 18.07 -4.65 8.46
CA CYS A 98 17.37 -3.92 9.50
C CYS A 98 18.30 -2.90 10.17
N GLY A 99 17.86 -1.64 10.26
CA GLY A 99 18.62 -0.58 10.92
C GLY A 99 18.84 -0.80 12.42
N TYR A 100 17.98 -1.57 13.09
CA TYR A 100 18.06 -1.80 14.54
C TYR A 100 18.97 -2.98 14.92
N CYS A 101 18.83 -4.11 14.23
CA CYS A 101 19.50 -5.36 14.64
C CYS A 101 20.39 -5.98 13.55
N ARG A 102 20.50 -5.31 12.39
CA ARG A 102 21.19 -5.79 11.17
C ARG A 102 20.68 -7.12 10.61
N GLY A 103 19.52 -7.59 11.06
CA GLY A 103 18.85 -8.79 10.55
C GLY A 103 18.29 -8.61 9.13
N THR A 104 17.92 -9.71 8.49
CA THR A 104 17.33 -9.71 7.14
C THR A 104 15.84 -9.35 7.20
N PHE A 105 15.32 -8.87 6.07
CA PHE A 105 13.90 -8.59 5.89
C PHE A 105 13.21 -9.70 5.11
N GLU A 106 11.98 -10.00 5.50
CA GLU A 106 11.04 -10.79 4.71
C GLU A 106 9.96 -9.86 4.13
N LEU A 107 9.64 -10.04 2.85
CA LEU A 107 8.57 -9.31 2.19
C LEU A 107 7.22 -9.93 2.57
N ILE A 108 6.34 -9.10 3.12
CA ILE A 108 4.94 -9.40 3.43
C ILE A 108 4.05 -8.68 2.40
N LEU A 109 3.10 -9.41 1.84
CA LEU A 109 2.07 -8.91 0.92
C LEU A 109 0.80 -8.63 1.71
N ASN A 110 0.33 -7.39 1.65
CA ASN A 110 -0.92 -6.97 2.27
C ASN A 110 -1.98 -6.85 1.18
N LYS A 111 -2.99 -7.72 1.22
CA LYS A 111 -4.10 -7.73 0.26
C LYS A 111 -5.40 -7.46 0.99
N LYS A 112 -6.23 -6.57 0.44
CA LYS A 112 -7.62 -6.45 0.87
C LYS A 112 -8.42 -7.61 0.30
N ASN A 113 -9.20 -8.28 1.16
CA ASN A 113 -10.21 -9.23 0.71
C ASN A 113 -11.47 -8.48 0.20
N LYS A 114 -12.50 -9.23 -0.22
CA LYS A 114 -13.77 -8.65 -0.70
C LYS A 114 -14.46 -7.81 0.38
N ASP A 115 -14.25 -8.14 1.65
CA ASP A 115 -14.83 -7.46 2.81
C ASP A 115 -14.00 -6.24 3.28
N GLY A 116 -12.94 -5.88 2.54
CA GLY A 116 -12.08 -4.73 2.86
C GLY A 116 -11.04 -4.98 3.97
N VAL A 117 -11.02 -6.19 4.56
CA VAL A 117 -10.05 -6.61 5.58
C VAL A 117 -8.69 -6.86 4.95
N VAL A 118 -7.64 -6.32 5.58
CA VAL A 118 -6.25 -6.50 5.13
C VAL A 118 -5.71 -7.82 5.65
N VAL A 119 -5.39 -8.73 4.73
CA VAL A 119 -4.72 -9.99 5.02
C VAL A 119 -3.24 -9.87 4.64
N SER A 120 -2.38 -10.08 5.63
CA SER A 120 -0.92 -10.02 5.47
C SER A 120 -0.34 -11.44 5.36
N THR A 121 0.27 -11.74 4.22
CA THR A 121 0.90 -13.05 3.97
C THR A 121 2.35 -12.88 3.53
N PRO A 122 3.29 -13.73 3.98
CA PRO A 122 4.65 -13.75 3.45
C PRO A 122 4.62 -13.94 1.93
N ALA A 123 5.47 -13.18 1.22
CA ALA A 123 5.68 -13.41 -0.20
C ALA A 123 6.31 -14.79 -0.37
N ARG A 124 5.72 -15.63 -1.20
CA ARG A 124 6.30 -16.94 -1.54
C ARG A 124 7.75 -16.72 -1.98
N LYS A 125 8.70 -17.33 -1.27
CA LYS A 125 10.06 -17.50 -1.79
C LYS A 125 9.87 -18.29 -3.07
N GLY A 126 10.13 -17.66 -4.21
CA GLY A 126 10.02 -18.31 -5.50
C GLY A 126 11.01 -19.46 -5.52
N THR A 127 10.58 -20.67 -5.16
CA THR A 127 11.16 -21.87 -5.73
C THR A 127 10.96 -21.69 -7.22
N THR A 128 12.02 -21.29 -7.92
CA THR A 128 12.03 -21.31 -9.38
C THR A 128 11.55 -22.69 -9.77
N ASN A 129 10.37 -22.76 -10.39
CA ASN A 129 9.82 -24.00 -10.89
C ASN A 129 10.93 -24.68 -11.72
N GLU A 130 11.05 -25.99 -11.63
CA GLU A 130 12.06 -26.79 -12.33
C GLU A 130 12.10 -26.46 -13.83
N PHE A 131 10.93 -26.21 -14.44
CA PHE A 131 10.84 -25.72 -15.82
C PHE A 131 11.47 -24.33 -16.01
N ALA A 132 11.32 -23.41 -15.06
CA ALA A 132 11.91 -22.08 -15.13
C ALA A 132 13.44 -22.12 -15.01
N LEU A 133 14.00 -23.07 -14.25
CA LEU A 133 15.44 -23.34 -14.22
C LEU A 133 15.90 -23.89 -15.58
N TYR A 134 15.20 -24.90 -16.10
CA TYR A 134 15.49 -25.49 -17.40
C TYR A 134 15.47 -24.46 -18.54
N VAL A 135 14.46 -23.60 -18.56
CA VAL A 135 14.38 -22.49 -19.52
C VAL A 135 15.58 -21.55 -19.36
N LYS A 136 15.94 -21.16 -18.13
CA LYS A 136 17.08 -20.25 -17.91
C LYS A 136 18.39 -20.83 -18.44
N GLU A 137 18.60 -22.13 -18.30
CA GLU A 137 19.81 -22.83 -18.76
C GLU A 137 19.87 -22.98 -20.28
N HIS A 138 18.74 -23.30 -20.94
CA HIS A 138 18.71 -23.65 -22.36
C HIS A 138 18.19 -22.54 -23.29
N TYR A 139 17.69 -21.42 -22.77
CA TYR A 139 17.11 -20.37 -23.61
C TYR A 139 18.15 -19.66 -24.48
N ALA A 140 19.36 -19.41 -23.95
CA ALA A 140 20.41 -18.70 -24.67
C ALA A 140 20.89 -19.46 -25.93
N SER A 141 20.94 -20.79 -25.87
CA SER A 141 21.37 -21.62 -27.02
C SER A 141 20.36 -21.67 -28.15
N LEU A 142 19.08 -21.37 -27.87
CA LEU A 142 18.01 -21.39 -28.86
C LEU A 142 17.67 -20.00 -29.43
N LYS A 143 18.14 -18.93 -28.77
CA LYS A 143 17.95 -17.54 -29.21
C LYS A 143 19.08 -17.12 -30.14
N ASP A 144 19.12 -17.71 -31.31
CA ASP A 144 20.10 -17.44 -32.39
C ASP A 144 19.71 -16.24 -33.29
N GLY A 145 18.64 -15.52 -32.96
CA GLY A 145 18.14 -14.38 -33.74
C GLY A 145 17.20 -14.76 -34.89
N THR A 146 17.12 -16.04 -35.25
CA THR A 146 16.15 -16.51 -36.27
C THR A 146 14.81 -16.90 -35.68
N ARG A 147 14.80 -17.38 -34.42
CA ARG A 147 13.59 -17.83 -33.73
C ARG A 147 12.97 -16.73 -32.87
N THR A 148 11.64 -16.64 -32.92
CA THR A 148 10.85 -15.79 -32.02
C THR A 148 10.84 -16.36 -30.60
N HIS A 149 10.58 -15.50 -29.60
CA HIS A 149 10.45 -15.92 -28.21
C HIS A 149 9.43 -17.06 -28.03
N ALA A 150 8.28 -16.97 -28.70
CA ALA A 150 7.23 -17.98 -28.64
C ALA A 150 7.70 -19.35 -29.17
N GLN A 151 8.46 -19.36 -30.28
CA GLN A 151 9.03 -20.59 -30.84
C GLN A 151 10.07 -21.22 -29.92
N VAL A 152 10.94 -20.40 -29.31
CA VAL A 152 11.94 -20.89 -28.34
C VAL A 152 11.24 -21.50 -27.11
N MET A 153 10.21 -20.85 -26.57
CA MET A 153 9.46 -21.38 -25.43
C MET A 153 8.73 -22.68 -25.74
N LYS A 154 8.17 -22.82 -26.96
CA LYS A 154 7.54 -24.08 -27.40
C LYS A 154 8.55 -25.24 -27.43
N ILE A 155 9.71 -25.03 -28.03
CA ILE A 155 10.78 -26.05 -28.11
C ILE A 155 11.27 -26.44 -26.71
N LEU A 156 11.46 -25.47 -25.82
CA LEU A 156 11.89 -25.73 -24.44
C LEU A 156 10.84 -26.52 -23.66
N GLY A 157 9.55 -26.24 -23.86
CA GLY A 157 8.44 -27.01 -23.28
C GLY A 157 8.45 -28.47 -23.71
N GLU A 158 8.58 -28.72 -25.02
CA GLU A 158 8.65 -30.08 -25.58
C GLU A 158 9.88 -30.85 -25.09
N ARG A 159 11.04 -30.19 -25.00
CA ARG A 159 12.28 -30.81 -24.50
C ARG A 159 12.19 -31.14 -23.01
N PHE A 160 11.62 -30.25 -22.20
CA PHE A 160 11.44 -30.50 -20.77
C PHE A 160 10.46 -31.63 -20.49
N ALA A 161 9.36 -31.73 -21.25
CA ALA A 161 8.41 -32.83 -21.14
C ALA A 161 9.07 -34.18 -21.43
N LYS A 162 9.88 -34.28 -22.50
CA LYS A 162 10.64 -35.49 -22.83
C LYS A 162 11.66 -35.87 -21.76
N SER A 163 12.34 -34.90 -21.13
CA SER A 163 13.30 -35.18 -20.05
C SER A 163 12.67 -35.68 -18.75
N LYS A 164 11.33 -35.61 -18.62
CA LYS A 164 10.57 -36.10 -17.46
C LYS A 164 10.04 -37.53 -17.64
N GLU A 165 10.05 -38.06 -18.86
CA GLU A 165 9.50 -39.38 -19.22
C GLU A 165 10.59 -40.48 -19.26
N THR A 166 11.84 -40.16 -18.91
CA THR A 166 12.99 -41.08 -18.86
C THR A 166 13.50 -41.20 -17.43
#